data_AF-A0A835I4F0-F1
#
_entry.id   AF-A0A835I4F0-F1
#
_cell.length_a   1.000
_cell.length_b   1.000
_cell.length_c   1.000
_cell.angle_alpha   90.00
_cell.angle_beta   90.00
_cell.angle_gamma   90.00
#
_symmetry.space_group_name_H-M   'P 1'
#
loop_
_entity.id
_entity.type
_entity.pdbx_description
1 polymer ?
#
loop_
_entity_poly.entity_id
_entity_poly.type
_entity_poly.pdbx_seq_one_letter_code
_entity_poly.pdbx_strand_id
1 'polypeptide(L)'
;MADQKELFHIYNTITKKKESFNPKEEGKVGMYVCGVTAYDYSHIGHARAYVAFDILYRYLQYLGYEVTYVRNFTDVDDKIILRANETGEDPLKLSGRFCQEFLNDMADLQCLPPTHQPRVSDHMNEITRYDKAGYHYTSLMSE
;
A
#
# COMPACT_ATOMS: atom_id res chain seq x y z
N MET A 1 27.21 -13.48 1.01
CA MET A 1 25.80 -13.09 0.74
C MET A 1 24.82 -14.19 1.14
N ALA A 2 25.03 -15.46 0.74
CA ALA A 2 24.19 -16.58 1.22
C ALA A 2 24.07 -16.64 2.75
N ASP A 3 25.18 -16.45 3.46
CA ASP A 3 25.28 -16.44 4.93
C ASP A 3 24.47 -15.31 5.61
N GLN A 4 24.20 -14.21 4.89
CA GLN A 4 23.37 -13.09 5.40
C GLN A 4 21.86 -13.32 5.19
N LYS A 5 21.46 -14.17 4.23
CA LYS A 5 20.05 -14.54 4.05
C LYS A 5 19.56 -15.42 5.19
N GLU A 6 20.39 -16.36 5.66
CA GLU A 6 20.02 -17.27 6.76
C GLU A 6 19.78 -16.57 8.11
N LEU A 7 20.40 -15.41 8.32
CA LEU A 7 20.28 -14.62 9.56
C LEU A 7 19.19 -13.56 9.53
N PHE A 8 18.51 -13.34 8.39
CA PHE A 8 17.50 -12.29 8.31
C PHE A 8 16.21 -12.70 9.00
N HIS A 9 15.83 -11.93 10.03
CA HIS A 9 14.62 -12.14 10.80
C HIS A 9 13.68 -10.94 10.71
N ILE A 10 12.39 -11.20 10.58
CA ILE A 10 11.32 -10.18 10.61
C ILE A 10 10.41 -10.46 11.79
N TYR A 11 9.91 -9.40 12.43
CA TYR A 11 8.86 -9.54 13.43
C TYR A 11 7.52 -9.84 12.75
N ASN A 12 6.96 -11.01 13.03
CA ASN A 12 5.67 -11.44 12.51
C ASN A 12 4.57 -11.08 13.49
N THR A 13 3.67 -10.16 13.11
CA THR A 13 2.56 -9.71 13.96
C THR A 13 1.56 -10.83 14.27
N ILE A 14 1.41 -11.85 13.41
CA ILE A 14 0.50 -12.99 13.62
C ILE A 14 0.98 -13.84 14.79
N THR A 15 2.27 -14.16 14.84
CA THR A 15 2.87 -15.02 15.87
C THR A 15 3.48 -14.23 17.04
N LYS A 16 3.61 -12.91 16.89
CA LYS A 16 4.20 -11.95 17.83
C LYS A 16 5.67 -12.24 18.16
N LYS A 17 6.41 -12.83 17.23
CA LYS A 17 7.81 -13.23 17.40
C LYS A 17 8.67 -12.77 16.23
N LYS A 18 9.98 -12.69 16.45
CA LYS A 18 10.95 -12.61 15.35
C LYS A 18 11.13 -14.00 14.76
N GLU A 19 10.99 -14.10 13.45
CA GLU A 19 11.06 -15.35 12.71
C GLU A 19 12.03 -15.20 11.54
N SER A 20 12.72 -16.29 11.20
CA SER A 20 13.56 -16.33 10.01
C SER A 20 12.70 -16.07 8.77
N PHE A 21 13.12 -15.12 7.94
CA PHE A 21 12.41 -14.75 6.74
C PHE A 21 12.69 -15.77 5.63
N ASN A 22 11.64 -16.51 5.24
CA ASN A 22 11.70 -17.50 4.17
C ASN A 22 10.69 -17.10 3.09
N PRO A 23 11.14 -16.76 1.86
CA PRO A 23 10.22 -16.36 0.79
C PRO A 23 9.36 -17.54 0.32
N LYS A 24 8.20 -17.22 -0.27
CA LYS A 24 7.31 -18.24 -0.87
C LYS A 24 7.94 -18.92 -2.09
N GLU A 25 8.69 -18.15 -2.89
CA GLU A 25 9.46 -18.62 -4.03
C GLU A 25 10.94 -18.27 -3.80
N GLU A 26 11.84 -19.23 -4.01
CA GLU A 26 13.26 -19.04 -3.76
C GLU A 26 13.80 -17.83 -4.54
N GLY A 27 14.50 -16.94 -3.84
CA GLY A 27 15.06 -15.72 -4.43
C GLY A 27 14.04 -14.61 -4.75
N LYS A 28 12.73 -14.81 -4.56
CA LYS A 28 11.69 -13.83 -4.91
C LYS A 28 10.83 -13.41 -3.72
N VAL A 29 10.59 -12.12 -3.59
CA VAL A 29 9.77 -11.56 -2.51
C VAL A 29 8.62 -10.73 -3.08
N GLY A 30 7.39 -11.08 -2.72
CA GLY A 30 6.23 -10.20 -2.86
C GLY A 30 6.03 -9.39 -1.60
N MET A 31 6.03 -8.06 -1.71
CA MET A 31 5.82 -7.14 -0.60
C MET A 31 4.67 -6.20 -0.91
N TYR A 32 3.61 -6.24 -0.10
CA TYR A 32 2.49 -5.30 -0.17
C TYR A 32 2.50 -4.38 1.06
N VAL A 33 2.42 -3.07 0.82
CA VAL A 33 2.29 -2.05 1.87
C VAL A 33 1.05 -1.24 1.57
N CYS A 34 0.13 -1.13 2.53
CA CYS A 34 -1.05 -0.27 2.37
C CYS A 34 -0.61 1.17 2.11
N GLY A 35 -1.16 1.79 1.06
CA GLY A 35 -0.92 3.19 0.77
C GLY A 35 -1.86 4.14 1.51
N VAL A 36 -1.86 5.40 1.06
CA VAL A 36 -2.66 6.47 1.66
C VAL A 36 -4.08 6.50 1.11
N THR A 37 -5.02 6.96 1.94
CA THR A 37 -6.29 7.54 1.47
C THR A 37 -6.00 8.96 1.01
N ALA A 38 -6.10 9.21 -0.29
CA ALA A 38 -5.65 10.46 -0.91
C ALA A 38 -6.70 11.57 -0.80
N TYR A 39 -6.92 12.08 0.42
CA TYR A 39 -7.86 13.20 0.66
C TYR A 39 -7.17 14.46 1.21
N ASP A 40 -5.91 14.36 1.63
CA ASP A 40 -5.12 15.46 2.19
C ASP A 40 -3.61 15.20 2.00
N TYR A 41 -2.78 16.19 2.36
CA TYR A 41 -1.32 16.10 2.32
C TYR A 41 -0.75 15.04 3.27
N SER A 42 0.46 14.55 2.96
CA SER A 42 1.16 13.63 3.84
C SER A 42 1.57 14.30 5.15
N HIS A 43 1.42 13.58 6.26
CA HIS A 43 1.97 13.99 7.55
C HIS A 43 3.16 13.11 7.96
N ILE A 44 3.88 13.49 9.03
CA ILE A 44 5.09 12.77 9.48
C ILE A 44 4.86 11.27 9.78
N GLY A 45 3.64 10.90 10.19
CA GLY A 45 3.26 9.49 10.34
C GLY A 45 3.36 8.68 9.05
N HIS A 46 2.99 9.26 7.90
CA HIS A 46 3.17 8.65 6.58
C HIS A 46 4.65 8.54 6.26
N ALA A 47 5.41 9.63 6.39
CA ALA A 47 6.85 9.64 6.15
C ALA A 47 7.57 8.53 6.93
N ARG A 48 7.30 8.42 8.24
CA ARG A 48 7.86 7.35 9.09
C ARG A 48 7.54 5.96 8.55
N ALA A 49 6.29 5.70 8.17
CA ALA A 49 5.88 4.39 7.68
C ALA A 49 6.59 4.04 6.36
N TYR A 50 6.52 4.94 5.36
CA TYR A 50 7.04 4.65 4.03
C TYR A 50 8.58 4.62 3.99
N VAL A 51 9.27 5.43 4.80
CA VAL A 51 10.73 5.33 4.95
C VAL A 51 11.11 3.99 5.60
N ALA A 52 10.38 3.52 6.61
CA ALA A 52 10.67 2.22 7.22
C ALA A 52 10.51 1.06 6.22
N PHE A 53 9.47 1.09 5.38
CA PHE A 53 9.28 0.09 4.32
C PHE A 53 10.25 0.26 3.14
N ASP A 54 10.69 1.47 2.84
CA ASP A 54 11.76 1.71 1.85
C ASP A 54 13.09 1.10 2.30
N ILE A 55 13.43 1.25 3.59
CA ILE A 55 14.60 0.59 4.19
C ILE A 55 14.48 -0.93 4.04
N LEU A 56 13.30 -1.50 4.32
CA LEU A 56 13.06 -2.94 4.14
C LEU A 56 13.20 -3.35 2.66
N TYR A 57 12.61 -2.57 1.74
CA TYR A 57 12.68 -2.82 0.31
C TYR A 57 14.13 -2.87 -0.19
N ARG A 58 14.90 -1.82 0.14
CA ARG A 58 16.33 -1.72 -0.19
C ARG A 58 17.14 -2.83 0.44
N TYR A 59 16.85 -3.21 1.69
CA TYR A 59 17.57 -4.26 2.37
C TYR A 59 17.32 -5.64 1.75
N LEU A 60 16.08 -5.94 1.36
CA LEU A 60 15.75 -7.17 0.64
C LEU A 60 16.47 -7.23 -0.72
N GLN A 61 16.53 -6.11 -1.46
CA GLN A 61 17.30 -6.01 -2.71
C GLN A 61 18.79 -6.22 -2.46
N TYR A 62 19.35 -5.59 -1.41
CA TYR A 62 20.75 -5.76 -1.00
C TYR A 62 21.09 -7.21 -0.67
N LEU A 63 20.18 -7.95 -0.03
CA LEU A 63 20.33 -9.38 0.22
C LEU A 63 20.29 -10.22 -1.06
N GLY A 64 19.99 -9.63 -2.22
CA GLY A 64 19.92 -10.32 -3.52
C GLY A 64 18.60 -11.03 -3.75
N TYR A 65 17.49 -10.47 -3.23
CA TYR A 65 16.14 -10.87 -3.63
C TYR A 65 15.65 -10.06 -4.82
N GLU A 66 14.91 -10.72 -5.71
CA GLU A 66 14.04 -10.05 -6.67
C GLU A 66 12.75 -9.67 -5.94
N VAL A 67 12.53 -8.37 -5.72
CA VAL A 67 11.42 -7.89 -4.89
C VAL A 67 10.36 -7.20 -5.76
N THR A 68 9.15 -7.77 -5.78
CA THR A 68 7.95 -7.11 -6.31
C THR A 68 7.29 -6.32 -5.19
N TYR A 69 7.42 -5.00 -5.23
CA TYR A 69 6.84 -4.09 -4.24
C TYR A 69 5.54 -3.47 -4.78
N VAL A 70 4.43 -3.69 -4.09
CA VAL A 70 3.11 -3.11 -4.40
C VAL A 70 2.67 -2.16 -3.28
N ARG A 71 2.23 -0.96 -3.64
CA ARG A 71 1.58 -0.01 -2.72
C ARG A 71 0.40 0.66 -3.41
N ASN A 72 -0.80 0.45 -2.89
CA ASN A 72 -2.01 1.00 -3.53
C ASN A 72 -2.16 2.51 -3.29
N PHE A 73 -3.09 3.13 -4.00
CA PHE A 73 -3.74 4.37 -3.57
C PHE A 73 -5.21 4.09 -3.28
N THR A 74 -5.67 4.48 -2.09
CA THR A 74 -7.11 4.49 -1.79
C THR A 74 -7.65 5.83 -2.27
N ASP A 75 -8.10 5.88 -3.51
CA ASP A 75 -8.58 7.10 -4.19
C ASP A 75 -10.11 7.18 -4.30
N VAL A 76 -10.80 6.21 -3.69
CA VAL A 76 -12.25 6.16 -3.45
C VAL A 76 -12.48 5.83 -1.97
N ASP A 77 -13.03 6.76 -1.20
CA ASP A 77 -13.27 6.65 0.25
C ASP A 77 -14.24 7.75 0.72
N ASP A 78 -14.99 7.52 1.80
CA ASP A 78 -15.92 8.52 2.37
C ASP A 78 -15.22 9.84 2.72
N LYS A 79 -13.96 9.80 3.19
CA LYS A 79 -13.19 11.01 3.51
C LYS A 79 -12.90 11.85 2.27
N ILE A 80 -12.71 11.21 1.12
CA ILE A 80 -12.48 11.90 -0.15
C ILE A 80 -13.78 12.59 -0.59
N ILE A 81 -14.92 11.89 -0.49
CA ILE A 81 -16.24 12.45 -0.82
C ILE A 81 -16.56 13.66 0.07
N LEU A 82 -16.34 13.52 1.38
CA LEU A 82 -16.56 14.61 2.35
C LEU A 82 -15.71 15.84 2.01
N ARG A 83 -14.39 15.65 1.81
CA ARG A 83 -13.49 16.76 1.49
C ARG A 83 -13.78 17.39 0.12
N ALA A 84 -14.17 16.59 -0.86
CA ALA A 84 -14.56 17.09 -2.17
C ALA A 84 -15.82 17.98 -2.09
N ASN A 85 -16.80 17.59 -1.28
CA ASN A 85 -17.99 18.40 -1.03
C ASN A 85 -17.66 19.72 -0.30
N GLU A 86 -16.74 19.70 0.67
CA GLU A 86 -16.27 20.90 1.38
C GLU A 86 -15.58 21.91 0.45
N THR A 87 -14.86 21.40 -0.55
CA THR A 87 -14.03 22.20 -1.47
C THR A 87 -14.72 22.53 -2.80
N GLY A 88 -15.86 21.89 -3.09
CA GLY A 88 -16.55 22.00 -4.38
C GLY A 88 -15.77 21.36 -5.54
N GLU A 89 -14.87 20.41 -5.25
CA GLU A 89 -14.07 19.68 -6.24
C GLU A 89 -14.73 18.36 -6.65
N ASP A 90 -14.35 17.82 -7.81
CA ASP A 90 -14.66 16.43 -8.17
C ASP A 90 -13.84 15.47 -7.29
N PRO A 91 -14.43 14.42 -6.68
CA PRO A 91 -13.70 13.51 -5.78
C PRO A 91 -12.47 12.84 -6.39
N LEU A 92 -12.53 12.42 -7.66
CA LEU A 92 -11.40 11.77 -8.33
C LEU A 92 -10.33 12.77 -8.73
N LYS A 93 -10.70 14.00 -9.08
CA LYS A 93 -9.71 15.08 -9.26
C LYS A 93 -9.00 15.43 -7.96
N LEU A 94 -9.74 15.54 -6.86
CA LEU A 94 -9.18 15.82 -5.54
C LEU A 94 -8.21 14.72 -5.12
N SER A 95 -8.61 13.45 -5.23
CA SER A 95 -7.74 12.34 -4.88
C SER A 95 -6.56 12.17 -5.83
N GLY A 96 -6.76 12.42 -7.12
CA GLY A 96 -5.68 12.50 -8.10
C GLY A 96 -4.60 13.52 -7.73
N ARG A 97 -5.01 14.72 -7.30
CA ARG A 97 -4.10 15.77 -6.81
C ARG A 97 -3.30 15.30 -5.60
N PHE A 98 -3.96 14.80 -4.56
CA PHE A 98 -3.26 14.33 -3.36
C PHE A 98 -2.41 13.07 -3.58
N CYS A 99 -2.75 12.22 -4.56
CA CYS A 99 -1.85 11.15 -4.99
C CYS A 99 -0.54 11.73 -5.55
N GLN A 100 -0.63 12.79 -6.37
CA GLN A 100 0.56 13.44 -6.93
C GLN A 100 1.40 14.13 -5.84
N GLU A 101 0.75 14.83 -4.90
CA GLU A 101 1.44 15.43 -3.76
C GLU A 101 2.18 14.38 -2.92
N PHE A 102 1.52 13.25 -2.64
CA PHE A 102 2.16 12.13 -1.96
C PHE A 102 3.36 11.58 -2.73
N LEU A 103 3.29 11.48 -4.06
CA LEU A 103 4.42 11.03 -4.88
C LEU A 103 5.59 12.01 -4.81
N ASN A 104 5.32 13.31 -4.81
CA ASN A 104 6.34 14.35 -4.64
C ASN A 104 7.01 14.20 -3.25
N ASP A 105 6.22 14.07 -2.18
CA ASP A 105 6.74 13.87 -0.82
C ASP A 105 7.64 12.62 -0.73
N MET A 106 7.23 11.52 -1.36
CA MET A 106 8.03 10.29 -1.35
C MET A 106 9.33 10.44 -2.14
N ALA A 107 9.33 11.19 -3.24
CA ALA A 107 10.53 11.49 -4.00
C ALA A 107 11.49 12.39 -3.21
N ASP A 108 10.98 13.41 -2.52
CA ASP A 108 11.77 14.30 -1.65
C ASP A 108 12.39 13.55 -0.46
N LEU A 109 11.68 12.55 0.07
CA LEU A 109 12.19 11.61 1.08
C LEU A 109 13.12 10.53 0.51
N GLN A 110 13.37 10.51 -0.80
CA GLN A 110 14.21 9.54 -1.51
C GLN A 110 13.73 8.09 -1.38
N CYS A 111 12.44 7.87 -1.13
CA CYS A 111 11.84 6.55 -1.16
C CYS A 111 11.84 6.03 -2.60
N LEU A 112 12.20 4.77 -2.80
CA LEU A 112 12.11 4.14 -4.12
C LEU A 112 10.63 3.95 -4.51
N PRO A 113 10.30 4.12 -5.80
CA PRO A 113 8.96 3.84 -6.28
C PRO A 113 8.66 2.33 -6.16
N PRO A 114 7.44 1.95 -5.75
CA PRO A 114 6.97 0.57 -5.85
C PRO A 114 6.96 0.08 -7.30
N THR A 115 7.11 -1.24 -7.48
CA THR A 115 6.94 -1.92 -8.78
C THR A 115 5.54 -1.68 -9.35
N HIS A 116 4.51 -1.71 -8.51
CA HIS A 116 3.13 -1.43 -8.90
C HIS A 116 2.44 -0.52 -7.88
N GLN A 117 1.65 0.43 -8.40
CA GLN A 117 0.86 1.37 -7.59
C GLN A 117 -0.60 1.40 -8.02
N PRO A 118 -1.38 0.33 -7.76
CA PRO A 118 -2.77 0.25 -8.19
C PRO A 118 -3.65 1.27 -7.48
N ARG A 119 -4.59 1.86 -8.20
CA ARG A 119 -5.64 2.72 -7.64
C ARG A 119 -6.91 1.91 -7.43
N VAL A 120 -7.70 2.25 -6.41
CA VAL A 120 -8.99 1.57 -6.18
C VAL A 120 -9.93 1.80 -7.36
N SER A 121 -9.97 3.03 -7.89
CA SER A 121 -10.78 3.40 -9.05
C SER A 121 -10.53 2.54 -10.29
N ASP A 122 -9.28 2.08 -10.50
CA ASP A 122 -8.89 1.25 -11.64
C ASP A 122 -9.26 -0.24 -11.49
N HIS A 123 -9.62 -0.68 -10.27
CA HIS A 123 -9.84 -2.10 -9.94
C HIS A 123 -11.27 -2.41 -9.44
N MET A 124 -12.24 -1.54 -9.76
CA MET A 124 -13.64 -1.71 -9.34
C MET A 124 -14.29 -2.99 -9.88
N ASN A 125 -13.89 -3.45 -11.07
CA ASN A 125 -14.40 -4.68 -11.67
C ASN A 125 -13.97 -5.92 -10.87
N GLU A 126 -12.72 -5.94 -10.40
CA GLU A 126 -12.16 -7.00 -9.59
C GLU A 126 -12.79 -7.02 -8.20
N ILE A 127 -12.98 -5.84 -7.60
CA ILE A 127 -13.64 -5.70 -6.28
C ILE A 127 -15.09 -6.23 -6.34
N THR A 128 -15.87 -5.78 -7.34
CA THR A 128 -17.28 -6.18 -7.48
C THR A 128 -17.46 -7.64 -7.93
N ARG A 129 -16.43 -8.28 -8.48
CA ARG A 129 -16.47 -9.72 -8.79
C ARG A 129 -16.58 -10.58 -7.53
N TYR A 130 -15.94 -10.18 -6.43
CA TYR A 130 -15.98 -10.93 -5.17
C TYR A 130 -17.36 -10.89 -4.50
N ASP A 131 -18.13 -9.83 -4.74
CA ASP A 131 -19.54 -9.78 -4.37
C ASP A 131 -20.26 -11.01 -4.95
N LYS A 132 -20.14 -11.24 -6.26
CA LYS A 132 -20.81 -12.36 -6.94
C LYS A 132 -20.37 -13.78 -6.50
N ALA A 133 -19.33 -13.91 -5.67
CA ALA A 133 -18.83 -15.21 -5.18
C ALA A 133 -19.61 -15.79 -3.99
N GLY A 134 -20.60 -15.06 -3.44
CA GLY A 134 -21.53 -15.60 -2.42
C GLY A 134 -20.99 -15.60 -0.98
N TYR A 135 -19.90 -14.88 -0.71
CA TYR A 135 -19.37 -14.67 0.65
C TYR A 135 -19.89 -13.39 1.32
N HIS A 136 -20.95 -12.79 0.79
CA HIS A 136 -21.60 -11.59 1.32
C HIS A 136 -23.10 -11.84 1.50
N TYR A 137 -23.75 -10.96 2.28
CA TYR A 137 -25.20 -10.85 2.36
C TYR A 137 -25.57 -9.38 2.16
N THR A 138 -26.69 -9.12 1.49
CA THR A 138 -27.24 -7.76 1.40
C THR A 138 -28.01 -7.48 2.67
N SER A 139 -27.66 -6.44 3.43
CA SER A 139 -28.53 -5.97 4.50
C SER A 139 -29.78 -5.39 3.86
N LEU A 140 -30.95 -5.94 4.21
CA LEU A 140 -32.22 -5.30 3.90
C LEU A 140 -32.31 -4.06 4.79
N MET A 141 -31.99 -2.89 4.25
CA MET A 141 -32.36 -1.64 4.91
C MET A 141 -33.88 -1.57 4.89
N SER A 142 -34.51 -1.69 6.06
CA SER A 142 -35.91 -1.30 6.24
C SER A 142 -36.02 0.19 5.91
N GLU A 143 -36.98 0.52 5.02
CA GLU A 143 -37.34 1.89 4.62
C GLU A 143 -37.52 2.85 5.80
#